data_AF-A0A5K0Z819-F1
#
_entry.id   AF-A0A5K0Z819-F1
#
_cell.length_a   1.000
_cell.length_b   1.000
_cell.length_c   1.000
_cell.angle_alpha   90.00
_cell.angle_beta   90.00
_cell.angle_gamma   90.00
#
_symmetry.space_group_name_H-M   'P 1'
#
loop_
_entity.id
_entity.type
_entity.pdbx_description
1 polymer ?
#
loop_
_entity_poly.entity_id
_entity_poly.type
_entity_poly.pdbx_seq_one_letter_code
_entity_poly.pdbx_strand_id
1 'polypeptide(L)'
;LLVLRQALLCEDPIPSGTSIETAVSGSYERLSDLLEREDVGILEIAESLEASCFEYAGSDKKLSVRKEVVTNMLGKSLQAGDAVFEKIMGAVHSAMRVLVLSGNGPKGKAAAEAALRRIGAPVLTDSVADVAEALTMVAVISRSVHGPWYACLVD
;
A
#
# COMPACT_ATOMS: atom_id res chain seq x y z
N LEU A 1 2.86 -5.59 -2.82
CA LEU A 1 3.89 -5.68 -1.76
C LEU A 1 3.79 -6.94 -0.89
N LEU A 2 2.64 -7.25 -0.26
CA LEU A 2 2.46 -8.49 0.50
C LEU A 2 2.67 -9.75 -0.34
N VAL A 3 2.09 -9.78 -1.55
CA VAL A 3 2.26 -10.89 -2.50
C VAL A 3 3.73 -11.08 -2.88
N LEU A 4 4.46 -9.99 -3.15
CA LEU A 4 5.91 -10.03 -3.42
C LEU A 4 6.68 -10.65 -2.26
N ARG A 5 6.41 -10.18 -1.05
CA ARG A 5 7.04 -10.68 0.17
C ARG A 5 6.79 -12.17 0.34
N GLN A 6 5.55 -12.60 0.12
CA GLN A 6 5.18 -14.01 0.20
C GLN A 6 5.88 -14.83 -0.88
N ALA A 7 6.00 -14.31 -2.11
CA ALA A 7 6.71 -14.96 -3.20
C ALA A 7 8.20 -15.14 -2.87
N LEU A 8 8.87 -14.11 -2.38
CA LEU A 8 10.29 -14.16 -1.98
C LEU A 8 10.54 -15.14 -0.83
N LEU A 9 9.60 -15.23 0.14
CA LEU A 9 9.71 -16.19 1.25
C LEU A 9 9.52 -17.65 0.82
N CYS A 10 8.96 -17.90 -0.36
CA CYS A 10 8.81 -19.23 -0.93
C CYS A 10 9.98 -19.65 -1.83
N GLU A 11 10.98 -18.78 -2.03
CA GLU A 11 12.18 -19.10 -2.81
C GLU A 11 13.16 -19.97 -2.00
N ASP A 12 13.97 -20.76 -2.72
CA ASP A 12 15.02 -21.61 -2.15
C ASP A 12 16.35 -21.35 -2.88
N PRO A 13 17.36 -20.76 -2.23
CA PRO A 13 17.37 -20.32 -0.83
C PRO A 13 16.55 -19.05 -0.57
N ILE A 14 15.99 -18.93 0.65
CA ILE A 14 15.25 -17.75 1.08
C ILE A 14 16.18 -16.52 1.09
N PRO A 15 15.81 -15.40 0.44
CA PRO A 15 16.60 -14.17 0.45
C PRO A 15 16.75 -13.58 1.86
N SER A 16 17.81 -12.79 2.07
CA SER A 16 18.03 -12.12 3.36
C SER A 16 16.92 -11.11 3.66
N GLY A 17 16.64 -10.85 4.95
CA GLY A 17 15.62 -9.88 5.34
C GLY A 17 15.84 -8.49 4.74
N THR A 18 17.09 -8.03 4.66
CA THR A 18 17.46 -6.77 4.00
C THR A 18 17.14 -6.79 2.51
N SER A 19 17.44 -7.89 1.80
CA SER A 19 17.11 -8.05 0.39
C SER A 19 15.61 -8.00 0.14
N ILE A 20 14.81 -8.62 1.02
CA ILE A 20 13.35 -8.56 0.95
C ILE A 20 12.84 -7.13 1.12
N GLU A 21 13.35 -6.37 2.09
CA GLU A 21 12.93 -4.96 2.27
C GLU A 21 13.36 -4.08 1.10
N THR A 22 14.57 -4.27 0.55
CA THR A 22 15.01 -3.56 -0.65
C THR A 22 14.11 -3.90 -1.85
N ALA A 23 13.72 -5.17 -2.01
CA ALA A 23 12.81 -5.59 -3.05
C ALA A 23 11.41 -4.97 -2.90
N VAL A 24 10.90 -4.90 -1.67
CA VAL A 24 9.62 -4.26 -1.36
C VAL A 24 9.66 -2.76 -1.67
N SER A 25 10.72 -2.05 -1.27
CA SER A 25 10.86 -0.62 -1.56
C SER A 25 11.02 -0.33 -3.06
N GLY A 26 11.89 -1.06 -3.76
CA GLY A 26 12.07 -0.87 -5.21
C GLY A 26 10.81 -1.23 -6.01
N SER A 27 10.05 -2.24 -5.55
CA SER A 27 8.75 -2.56 -6.15
C SER A 27 7.69 -1.50 -5.85
N TYR A 28 7.75 -0.86 -4.69
CA TYR A 28 6.82 0.21 -4.36
C TYR A 28 6.98 1.39 -5.32
N GLU A 29 8.21 1.81 -5.63
CA GLU A 29 8.48 2.88 -6.59
C GLU A 29 7.92 2.52 -7.97
N ARG A 30 8.27 1.35 -8.51
CA ARG A 30 7.76 0.88 -9.82
C ARG A 30 6.25 0.77 -9.88
N LEU A 31 5.64 0.24 -8.81
CA LEU A 31 4.19 0.11 -8.76
C LEU A 31 3.50 1.47 -8.63
N SER A 32 4.12 2.44 -7.96
CA SER A 32 3.57 3.79 -7.87
C SER A 32 3.51 4.41 -9.26
N ASP A 33 4.62 4.37 -10.01
CA ASP A 33 4.67 4.86 -11.40
C ASP A 33 3.70 4.10 -12.32
N LEU A 34 3.61 2.78 -12.15
CA LEU A 34 2.70 1.95 -12.95
C LEU A 34 1.24 2.35 -12.70
N LEU A 35 0.84 2.50 -11.44
CA LEU A 35 -0.54 2.76 -11.02
C LEU A 35 -1.00 4.20 -11.26
N GLU A 36 -0.11 5.12 -11.67
CA GLU A 36 -0.50 6.45 -12.16
C GLU A 36 -1.24 6.38 -13.52
N ARG A 37 -1.12 5.26 -14.25
CA ARG A 37 -1.83 5.03 -15.52
C ARG A 37 -3.25 4.52 -15.27
N GLU A 38 -4.23 5.01 -16.04
CA GLU A 38 -5.65 4.64 -15.90
C GLU A 38 -5.97 3.20 -16.37
N ASP A 39 -5.13 2.58 -17.20
CA ASP A 39 -5.43 1.34 -17.92
C ASP A 39 -4.73 0.08 -17.37
N VAL A 40 -4.26 0.13 -16.12
CA VAL A 40 -3.41 -0.92 -15.55
C VAL A 40 -4.24 -2.13 -15.11
N GLY A 41 -3.99 -3.27 -15.75
CA GLY A 41 -4.59 -4.55 -15.38
C GLY A 41 -3.85 -5.28 -14.24
N ILE A 42 -4.54 -6.25 -13.61
CA ILE A 42 -3.95 -7.18 -12.63
C ILE A 42 -2.73 -7.92 -13.21
N LEU A 43 -2.76 -8.23 -14.51
CA LEU A 43 -1.66 -8.91 -15.20
C LEU A 43 -0.40 -8.05 -15.23
N GLU A 44 -0.50 -6.76 -15.57
CA GLU A 44 0.63 -5.82 -15.58
C GLU A 44 1.22 -5.63 -14.17
N ILE A 45 0.35 -5.57 -13.16
CA ILE A 45 0.79 -5.50 -11.76
C ILE A 45 1.56 -6.77 -11.37
N ALA A 46 1.04 -7.95 -11.73
CA ALA A 46 1.67 -9.22 -11.44
C ALA A 46 3.03 -9.36 -12.15
N GLU A 47 3.14 -8.91 -13.40
CA GLU A 47 4.40 -8.88 -14.17
C GLU A 47 5.43 -7.95 -13.52
N SER A 48 5.02 -6.77 -13.08
CA SER A 48 5.89 -5.85 -12.35
C SER A 48 6.43 -6.48 -11.05
N LEU A 49 5.56 -7.17 -10.30
CA LEU A 49 5.95 -7.89 -9.09
C LEU A 49 6.91 -9.07 -9.37
N GLU A 50 6.67 -9.80 -10.46
CA GLU A 50 7.54 -10.90 -10.89
C GLU A 50 8.93 -10.40 -11.29
N ALA A 51 9.00 -9.30 -12.04
CA ALA A 51 10.25 -8.67 -12.44
C ALA A 51 11.10 -8.30 -11.21
N SER A 52 10.47 -7.71 -10.19
CA SER A 52 11.13 -7.45 -8.92
C SER A 52 11.60 -8.74 -8.24
N CYS A 53 10.76 -9.79 -8.17
CA CYS A 53 11.21 -11.07 -7.62
C CYS A 53 12.44 -11.63 -8.34
N PHE A 54 12.47 -11.57 -9.68
CA PHE A 54 13.58 -12.07 -10.47
C PHE A 54 14.89 -11.33 -10.17
N GLU A 55 14.83 -10.00 -10.10
CA GLU A 55 15.98 -9.15 -9.81
C GLU A 55 16.61 -9.44 -8.45
N TYR A 56 15.79 -9.73 -7.43
CA TYR A 56 16.28 -9.92 -6.06
C TYR A 56 16.49 -11.39 -5.64
N ALA A 57 15.86 -12.36 -6.31
CA ALA A 57 15.98 -13.79 -5.98
C ALA A 57 16.80 -14.61 -6.99
N GLY A 58 17.08 -14.09 -8.19
CA GLY A 58 17.98 -14.73 -9.17
C GLY A 58 17.54 -16.11 -9.68
N SER A 59 16.29 -16.53 -9.44
CA SER A 59 15.79 -17.87 -9.79
C SER A 59 15.01 -17.87 -11.11
N ASP A 60 15.63 -18.40 -12.16
CA ASP A 60 15.05 -18.50 -13.51
C ASP A 60 14.12 -19.72 -13.67
N LYS A 61 14.29 -20.75 -12.82
CA LYS A 61 13.73 -22.10 -13.04
C LYS A 61 12.22 -22.25 -12.77
N LYS A 62 11.52 -21.20 -12.30
CA LYS A 62 10.08 -21.28 -11.91
C LYS A 62 9.24 -20.05 -12.30
N LEU A 63 9.73 -19.21 -13.22
CA LEU A 63 9.07 -17.94 -13.59
C LEU A 63 7.58 -18.10 -13.94
N SER A 64 7.23 -19.01 -14.85
CA SER A 64 5.84 -19.19 -15.29
C SER A 64 4.89 -19.63 -14.17
N VAL A 65 5.31 -20.58 -13.32
CA VAL A 65 4.50 -21.05 -12.17
C VAL A 65 4.37 -19.93 -11.13
N ARG A 66 5.41 -19.13 -10.92
CA ARG A 66 5.39 -17.99 -10.00
C ARG A 66 4.47 -16.89 -10.50
N LYS A 67 4.50 -16.57 -11.79
CA LYS A 67 3.59 -15.59 -12.42
C LYS A 67 2.13 -15.97 -12.21
N GLU A 68 1.79 -17.24 -12.46
CA GLU A 68 0.43 -17.73 -12.26
C GLU A 68 0.02 -17.64 -10.78
N VAL A 69 0.90 -18.04 -9.85
CA VAL A 69 0.63 -17.95 -8.40
C VAL A 69 0.45 -16.50 -7.95
N VAL A 70 1.31 -15.58 -8.38
CA VAL A 70 1.24 -14.15 -8.05
C VAL A 70 -0.05 -13.54 -8.61
N THR A 71 -0.38 -13.83 -9.87
CA THR A 71 -1.60 -13.33 -10.52
C THR A 71 -2.84 -13.86 -9.81
N ASN A 72 -2.87 -15.16 -9.46
CA ASN A 72 -4.00 -15.77 -8.77
C ASN A 72 -4.14 -15.26 -7.33
N MET A 73 -3.05 -15.08 -6.60
CA MET A 73 -3.07 -14.49 -5.25
C MET A 73 -3.57 -13.05 -5.30
N LEU A 74 -3.04 -12.25 -6.23
CA LEU A 74 -3.44 -10.86 -6.42
C LEU A 74 -4.93 -10.78 -6.77
N GLY A 75 -5.37 -11.55 -7.77
CA GLY A 75 -6.77 -11.58 -8.20
C GLY A 75 -7.74 -11.98 -7.10
N LYS A 76 -7.40 -13.00 -6.28
CA LYS A 76 -8.23 -13.39 -5.13
C LYS A 76 -8.24 -12.34 -4.03
N SER A 77 -7.06 -11.78 -3.71
CA SER A 77 -6.93 -10.77 -2.65
C SER A 77 -7.61 -9.44 -2.96
N LEU A 78 -8.01 -9.20 -4.21
CA LEU A 78 -8.73 -8.00 -4.64
C LEU A 78 -10.24 -8.23 -4.78
N GLN A 79 -10.72 -9.46 -4.57
CA GLN A 79 -12.15 -9.75 -4.62
C GLN A 79 -12.87 -9.16 -3.40
N ALA A 80 -14.12 -8.75 -3.62
CA ALA A 80 -14.97 -8.23 -2.56
C ALA A 80 -15.14 -9.26 -1.43
N GLY A 81 -14.93 -8.82 -0.19
CA GLY A 81 -15.04 -9.67 1.00
C GLY A 81 -13.80 -10.54 1.28
N ASP A 82 -12.71 -10.38 0.52
CA ASP A 82 -11.46 -11.07 0.83
C ASP A 82 -10.85 -10.54 2.14
N ALA A 83 -10.47 -11.47 3.03
CA ALA A 83 -9.96 -11.12 4.36
C ALA A 83 -8.60 -10.39 4.32
N VAL A 84 -7.78 -10.61 3.27
CA VAL A 84 -6.52 -9.89 3.08
C VAL A 84 -6.81 -8.45 2.70
N PHE A 85 -7.76 -8.23 1.77
CA PHE A 85 -8.20 -6.88 1.40
C PHE A 85 -8.69 -6.09 2.61
N GLU A 86 -9.63 -6.65 3.37
CA GLU A 86 -10.21 -6.01 4.56
C GLU A 86 -9.15 -5.68 5.62
N LYS A 87 -8.18 -6.58 5.82
CA LYS A 87 -7.08 -6.36 6.75
C LYS A 87 -6.17 -5.21 6.29
N ILE A 88 -5.87 -5.12 4.99
CA ILE A 88 -5.08 -4.03 4.42
C ILE A 88 -5.84 -2.70 4.56
N MET A 89 -7.11 -2.67 4.14
CA MET A 89 -7.95 -1.48 4.24
C MET A 89 -8.11 -1.00 5.68
N GLY A 90 -8.31 -1.91 6.63
CA GLY A 90 -8.37 -1.56 8.05
C GLY A 90 -7.07 -0.94 8.59
N ALA A 91 -5.91 -1.44 8.14
CA ALA A 91 -4.61 -0.87 8.52
C ALA A 91 -4.39 0.51 7.91
N VAL A 92 -4.70 0.69 6.61
CA VAL A 92 -4.61 1.99 5.91
C VAL A 92 -5.57 3.00 6.52
N HIS A 93 -6.82 2.62 6.78
CA HIS A 93 -7.81 3.46 7.44
C HIS A 93 -7.35 3.88 8.85
N SER A 94 -6.77 2.95 9.61
CA SER A 94 -6.21 3.27 10.94
C SER A 94 -5.06 4.29 10.84
N ALA A 95 -4.14 4.10 9.91
CA ALA A 95 -3.02 5.00 9.67
C ALA A 95 -3.51 6.40 9.26
N MET A 96 -4.41 6.46 8.27
CA MET A 96 -5.05 7.68 7.79
C MET A 96 -5.75 8.43 8.92
N ARG A 97 -6.58 7.73 9.72
CA ARG A 97 -7.32 8.32 10.83
C ARG A 97 -6.38 8.92 11.88
N VAL A 98 -5.29 8.23 12.21
CA VAL A 98 -4.29 8.74 13.15
C VAL A 98 -3.64 10.02 12.60
N LEU A 99 -3.28 10.05 11.32
CA LEU A 99 -2.66 11.22 10.68
C LEU A 99 -3.61 12.42 10.62
N VAL A 100 -4.87 12.21 10.26
CA VAL A 100 -5.88 13.28 10.22
C VAL A 100 -6.16 13.85 11.62
N LEU A 101 -6.23 13.01 12.65
CA LEU A 101 -6.57 13.45 14.01
C LEU A 101 -5.38 13.97 14.81
N SER A 102 -4.20 13.40 14.61
CA SER A 102 -2.98 13.72 15.40
C SER A 102 -1.98 14.59 14.62
N GLY A 103 -2.25 14.85 13.34
CA GLY A 103 -1.38 15.59 12.43
C GLY A 103 -0.23 14.77 11.87
N ASN A 104 0.43 15.33 10.86
CA ASN A 104 1.56 14.73 10.14
C ASN A 104 2.93 14.91 10.84
N GLY A 105 2.93 15.24 12.14
CA GLY A 105 4.16 15.40 12.93
C GLY A 105 4.83 14.07 13.27
N PRO A 106 6.04 14.08 13.88
CA PRO A 106 6.81 12.87 14.17
C PRO A 106 6.03 11.79 14.93
N LYS A 107 5.18 12.19 15.90
CA LYS A 107 4.34 11.27 16.67
C LYS A 107 3.21 10.64 15.83
N GLY A 108 2.57 11.44 14.97
CA GLY A 108 1.50 10.96 14.08
C GLY A 108 2.04 10.00 13.03
N LYS A 109 3.16 10.36 12.37
CA LYS A 109 3.86 9.49 11.43
C LYS A 109 4.30 8.17 12.08
N ALA A 110 4.92 8.21 13.26
CA ALA A 110 5.35 6.99 13.94
C ALA A 110 4.18 6.05 14.27
N ALA A 111 3.03 6.59 14.67
CA ALA A 111 1.84 5.81 14.95
C ALA A 111 1.18 5.25 13.66
N ALA A 112 1.18 6.01 12.57
CA ALA A 112 0.73 5.55 11.26
C ALA A 112 1.64 4.44 10.70
N GLU A 113 2.94 4.61 10.81
CA GLU A 113 3.95 3.61 10.43
C GLU A 113 3.77 2.32 11.23
N ALA A 114 3.52 2.43 12.54
CA ALA A 114 3.22 1.27 13.38
C ALA A 114 1.96 0.53 12.91
N ALA A 115 0.93 1.26 12.47
CA ALA A 115 -0.28 0.66 11.93
C ALA A 115 -0.02 -0.11 10.62
N LEU A 116 0.76 0.45 9.71
CA LEU A 116 1.11 -0.13 8.40
C LEU A 116 2.15 -1.26 8.50
N ARG A 117 3.04 -1.21 9.49
CA ARG A 117 4.02 -2.26 9.76
C ARG A 117 3.34 -3.60 10.06
N ARG A 118 2.13 -3.60 10.65
CA ARG A 118 1.33 -4.83 10.89
C ARG A 118 0.96 -5.60 9.61
N ILE A 119 0.94 -4.91 8.47
CA ILE A 119 0.70 -5.52 7.14
C ILE A 119 1.99 -5.58 6.31
N GLY A 120 3.16 -5.36 6.93
CA GLY A 120 4.45 -5.41 6.25
C GLY A 120 4.62 -4.33 5.17
N ALA A 121 3.91 -3.20 5.29
CA ALA A 121 3.96 -2.10 4.32
C ALA A 121 4.30 -0.74 4.96
N PRO A 122 5.33 -0.63 5.84
CA PRO A 122 5.71 0.66 6.43
C PRO A 122 6.19 1.68 5.38
N VAL A 123 6.63 1.22 4.20
CA VAL A 123 7.00 2.08 3.06
C VAL A 123 5.87 3.01 2.59
N LEU A 124 4.61 2.65 2.86
CA LEU A 124 3.45 3.45 2.48
C LEU A 124 3.20 4.66 3.41
N THR A 125 3.97 4.83 4.49
CA THR A 125 3.69 5.83 5.52
C THR A 125 3.63 7.25 4.96
N ASP A 126 4.59 7.63 4.11
CA ASP A 126 4.63 8.98 3.55
C ASP A 126 3.51 9.21 2.53
N SER A 127 3.21 8.23 1.66
CA SER A 127 2.08 8.34 0.73
C SER A 127 0.73 8.48 1.46
N VAL A 128 0.52 7.71 2.53
CA VAL A 128 -0.71 7.84 3.35
C VAL A 128 -0.74 9.20 4.08
N ALA A 129 0.42 9.72 4.50
CA ALA A 129 0.52 11.04 5.10
C ALA A 129 0.16 12.17 4.13
N ASP A 130 0.61 12.09 2.88
CA ASP A 130 0.29 13.10 1.86
C ASP A 130 -1.21 13.14 1.56
N VAL A 131 -1.84 11.97 1.45
CA VAL A 131 -3.31 11.87 1.28
C VAL A 131 -4.05 12.39 2.52
N ALA A 132 -3.57 12.10 3.73
CA ALA A 132 -4.17 12.60 4.96
C ALA A 132 -4.11 14.13 5.05
N GLU A 133 -3.01 14.73 4.59
CA GLU A 133 -2.83 16.18 4.52
C GLU A 133 -3.80 16.81 3.53
N ALA A 134 -3.92 16.24 2.32
CA ALA A 134 -4.90 16.68 1.33
C ALA A 134 -6.34 16.62 1.87
N LEU A 135 -6.72 15.51 2.53
CA LEU A 135 -8.04 15.36 3.15
C LEU A 135 -8.27 16.39 4.27
N THR A 136 -7.26 16.67 5.07
CA THR A 136 -7.32 17.69 6.13
C THR A 136 -7.55 19.08 5.52
N MET A 137 -6.85 19.40 4.43
CA MET A 137 -7.02 20.66 3.70
C MET A 137 -8.43 20.80 3.14
N VAL A 138 -8.96 19.75 2.50
CA VAL A 138 -10.35 19.72 2.01
C VAL A 138 -11.33 19.96 3.15
N ALA A 139 -11.18 19.29 4.28
CA ALA A 139 -12.05 19.48 5.44
C ALA A 139 -12.00 20.92 6.00
N VAL A 140 -10.80 21.53 6.06
CA VAL A 140 -10.63 22.92 6.49
C VAL A 140 -11.31 23.88 5.52
N ILE A 141 -11.13 23.71 4.21
CA ILE A 141 -11.77 24.53 3.19
C ILE A 141 -13.30 24.37 3.26
N SER A 142 -13.80 23.13 3.31
CA SER A 142 -15.24 22.85 3.41
C SER A 142 -15.85 23.51 4.64
N ARG A 143 -15.19 23.42 5.80
CA ARG A 143 -15.63 24.12 7.02
C ARG A 143 -15.61 25.64 6.85
N SER A 144 -14.60 26.18 6.20
CA SER A 144 -14.45 27.64 6.07
C SER A 144 -15.49 28.24 5.12
N VAL A 145 -15.81 27.52 4.04
CA VAL A 145 -16.79 27.95 3.02
C VAL A 145 -18.22 27.66 3.47
N HIS A 146 -18.50 26.43 3.92
CA HIS A 146 -19.87 26.00 4.23
C HIS A 146 -20.24 26.12 5.70
N GLY A 147 -19.27 26.22 6.61
CA GLY A 147 -19.51 26.35 8.05
C GLY A 147 -20.41 27.52 8.43
N PRO A 148 -20.20 28.74 7.89
CA PRO A 148 -21.09 29.87 8.16
C PRO A 148 -22.54 29.61 7.71
N TRP A 149 -22.73 28.95 6.56
CA TRP A 149 -24.05 28.59 6.08
C TRP A 149 -24.72 27.53 6.96
N TYR A 150 -23.98 26.49 7.36
CA TYR A 150 -24.49 25.48 8.28
C TYR A 150 -24.87 26.07 9.62
N ALA A 151 -24.11 27.04 10.16
CA ALA A 151 -24.43 27.71 11.41
C ALA A 151 -25.82 28.37 11.37
N CYS A 152 -26.20 28.96 10.24
CA CYS A 152 -27.51 29.58 10.04
C CYS A 152 -28.69 28.59 9.93
N LEU A 153 -28.44 27.28 9.77
CA LEU A 153 -29.49 26.25 9.70
C LEU A 153 -29.79 25.58 11.04
N VAL A 154 -28.91 25.76 12.03
CA VAL A 154 -29.07 25.16 13.38
C VAL A 154 -29.64 26.17 14.39
N ASP A 155 -29.90 27.40 13.95
CA ASP A 155 -30.68 28.44 14.65
C ASP A 155 -32.15 28.40 14.19
#